data_AF-A0A8J7F2I6-F1
#
_entry.id   AF-A0A8J7F2I6-F1
#
_cell.length_a   1.000
_cell.length_b   1.000
_cell.length_c   1.000
_cell.angle_alpha   90.00
_cell.angle_beta   90.00
_cell.angle_gamma   90.00
#
_symmetry.space_group_name_H-M   'P 1'
#
loop_
_entity.id
_entity.type
_entity.pdbx_description
1 polymer ?
#
loop_
_entity_poly.entity_id
_entity_poly.type
_entity_poly.pdbx_seq_one_letter_code
_entity_poly.pdbx_strand_id
1 'polypeptide(L)' 'MPKVELIKIFLASPGDVKTERSHVLKVVEEINRTVAPSKGVRVEVICSSNAFPGHGKDGQAIINI' A
#
# COMPACT_ATOMS: atom_id res chain seq x y z
N MET A 1 -13.55 -5.48 -25.44
CA MET A 1 -12.88 -4.62 -24.44
C MET A 1 -11.58 -5.29 -24.03
N PRO A 2 -10.46 -4.57 -23.89
CA PRO A 2 -9.23 -5.17 -23.37
C PRO A 2 -9.48 -5.69 -21.95
N LYS A 3 -8.97 -6.89 -21.64
CA LYS A 3 -9.11 -7.51 -20.31
C LYS A 3 -8.27 -6.70 -19.32
N VAL A 4 -8.91 -6.08 -18.34
CA VAL A 4 -8.23 -5.38 -17.24
C VAL A 4 -8.10 -6.32 -16.05
N GLU A 5 -6.88 -6.54 -15.57
CA GLU A 5 -6.61 -7.35 -14.39
C GLU A 5 -6.71 -6.50 -13.11
N LEU A 6 -7.42 -7.00 -12.10
CA LEU A 6 -7.53 -6.33 -10.80
C LEU A 6 -6.47 -6.89 -9.83
N ILE A 7 -5.51 -6.06 -9.47
CA ILE A 7 -4.47 -6.37 -8.47
C ILE A 7 -4.92 -5.80 -7.12
N LYS A 8 -5.09 -6.68 -6.13
CA LYS A 8 -5.43 -6.30 -4.76
C LYS A 8 -4.17 -6.26 -3.91
N ILE A 9 -3.89 -5.10 -3.32
CA ILE A 9 -2.78 -4.89 -2.40
C ILE A 9 -3.33 -4.90 -0.98
N PHE A 10 -2.80 -5.79 -0.14
CA PHE A 10 -3.11 -5.80 1.28
C PHE A 10 -2.19 -4.86 2.04
N LEU A 11 -2.74 -3.79 2.62
CA LEU A 11 -2.03 -2.86 3.48
C LEU A 11 -2.27 -3.23 4.95
N ALA A 12 -1.37 -4.05 5.49
CA ALA A 12 -1.29 -4.32 6.91
C ALA A 12 -0.77 -3.07 7.63
N SER A 13 -1.67 -2.28 8.21
CA SER A 13 -1.30 -1.07 8.94
C SER A 13 -2.22 -0.90 10.14
N PRO A 14 -1.71 -0.45 11.30
CA PRO A 14 -2.55 -0.08 12.42
C PRO A 14 -3.68 0.91 12.03
N GLY A 15 -4.77 0.92 12.79
CA GLY A 15 -5.91 1.79 12.50
C GLY A 15 -5.63 3.28 12.70
N ASP A 16 -4.65 3.62 13.52
CA ASP A 16 -4.29 4.97 13.97
C ASP A 16 -3.31 5.70 13.05
N VAL A 17 -2.60 4.99 12.15
CA VAL A 17 -1.73 5.58 11.11
C VAL A 17 -2.52 6.11 9.89
N LYS A 18 -3.46 7.02 10.17
CA LYS A 18 -4.40 7.55 9.16
C LYS A 18 -3.70 8.36 8.07
N THR A 19 -2.66 9.11 8.42
CA THR A 19 -1.92 9.99 7.50
C THR A 19 -1.17 9.16 6.46
N GLU A 20 -0.43 8.16 6.90
CA GLU A 20 0.32 7.23 6.07
C GLU A 20 -0.60 6.47 5.12
N ARG A 21 -1.74 5.97 5.64
CA ARG A 21 -2.76 5.31 4.82
C ARG A 21 -3.31 6.23 3.75
N SER A 22 -3.54 7.52 4.06
CA SER A 22 -3.96 8.51 3.07
C SER A 22 -2.92 8.70 1.96
N HIS A 23 -1.63 8.73 2.28
CA HIS A 23 -0.57 8.83 1.29
C HIS A 23 -0.53 7.62 0.36
N VAL A 24 -0.68 6.40 0.88
CA VAL A 24 -0.75 5.19 0.06
C VAL A 24 -1.92 5.27 -0.93
N LEU A 25 -3.09 5.71 -0.48
CA LEU A 25 -4.27 5.85 -1.35
C LEU A 25 -4.02 6.86 -2.49
N LYS A 26 -3.40 8.00 -2.19
CA LYS A 26 -3.04 9.01 -3.21
C LYS A 26 -2.06 8.46 -4.25
N VAL A 27 -1.06 7.68 -3.82
CA VAL A 27 -0.11 7.03 -4.74
C VAL A 27 -0.81 6.01 -5.62
N VAL A 28 -1.71 5.20 -5.06
CA VAL A 28 -2.49 4.22 -5.85
C VAL A 28 -3.41 4.91 -6.85
N GLU A 29 -4.01 6.03 -6.48
CA GLU A 29 -4.80 6.86 -7.40
C GLU A 29 -3.94 7.36 -8.57
N GLU A 30 -2.73 7.86 -8.29
CA GLU A 30 -1.79 8.30 -9.33
C GLU A 30 -1.40 7.14 -10.26
N ILE A 31 -1.08 5.98 -9.69
CA ILE A 31 -0.72 4.78 -10.45
C ILE A 31 -1.88 4.37 -11.37
N ASN A 32 -3.10 4.35 -10.84
CA ASN A 32 -4.30 4.01 -11.63
C ASN A 32 -4.57 5.00 -12.76
N ARG A 33 -4.19 6.27 -12.60
CA ARG A 33 -4.35 7.30 -13.63
C ARG A 33 -3.26 7.25 -14.69
N THR A 34 -2.02 6.93 -14.31
CA THR A 34 -0.84 7.11 -15.17
C THR A 34 -0.32 5.79 -15.75
N VAL A 35 0.04 4.83 -14.88
CA VAL A 35 0.78 3.62 -15.28
C VAL A 35 -0.16 2.45 -15.55
N ALA A 36 -1.18 2.25 -14.72
CA ALA A 36 -2.05 1.08 -14.75
C ALA A 36 -2.77 0.87 -16.10
N PRO A 37 -3.26 1.92 -16.80
CA PRO A 37 -3.90 1.74 -18.11
C PRO A 37 -2.95 1.15 -19.16
N SER A 38 -1.69 1.59 -19.17
CA SER A 38 -0.67 1.09 -20.11
C SER A 38 -0.30 -0.38 -19.88
N LYS A 39 -0.59 -0.89 -18.67
CA LYS A 39 -0.33 -2.27 -18.26
C LYS A 39 -1.58 -3.15 -18.30
N GLY A 40 -2.75 -2.60 -18.59
CA GLY A 40 -4.01 -3.35 -18.55
C GLY A 40 -4.38 -3.83 -17.14
N VAL A 41 -4.00 -3.07 -16.10
CA VAL A 41 -4.30 -3.42 -14.71
C VAL A 41 -5.09 -2.32 -14.00
N ARG A 42 -5.72 -2.66 -12.88
CA ARG A 42 -6.24 -1.72 -11.89
C ARG A 42 -5.75 -2.15 -10.52
N VAL A 43 -5.30 -1.21 -9.70
CA VAL A 43 -4.80 -1.47 -8.35
C VAL A 43 -5.84 -1.06 -7.33
N GLU A 44 -6.08 -1.91 -6.34
CA GLU A 44 -7.01 -1.66 -5.23
C GLU A 44 -6.32 -1.96 -3.90
N VAL A 45 -6.37 -1.01 -2.96
CA VAL A 45 -5.78 -1.18 -1.62
C VAL A 45 -6.85 -1.63 -0.65
N ILE A 46 -6.60 -2.77 0.01
CA ILE A 46 -7.42 -3.29 1.10
C ILE A 46 -6.65 -3.08 2.39
N CYS A 47 -7.21 -2.28 3.30
CA CYS A 47 -6.60 -2.05 4.61
C CYS A 47 -7.22 -2.96 5.66
N SER A 48 -6.41 -3.49 6.57
CA SER A 48 -6.88 -4.16 7.80
C SER A 48 -6.39 -3.40 9.02
N SER A 49 -7.32 -3.06 9.94
CA SER A 49 -6.99 -2.50 11.26
C SER A 49 -6.54 -3.57 12.26
N ASN A 50 -6.71 -4.85 11.93
CA ASN A 50 -6.27 -5.99 12.73
C ASN A 50 -4.86 -6.43 12.32
N ALA A 51 -3.99 -5.44 12.07
CA ALA A 51 -2.58 -5.65 11.83
C ALA A 51 -1.82 -5.22 13.09
N PHE A 52 -1.18 -6.17 13.77
CA PHE A 52 -0.25 -5.83 14.84
C PHE A 52 0.93 -5.09 14.22
N PRO A 53 1.40 -3.98 14.81
CA PRO A 53 2.65 -3.38 14.38
C PRO A 53 3.73 -4.45 14.47
N GLY A 54 4.34 -4.77 13.33
CA GLY A 54 5.57 -5.54 13.32
C GLY A 54 6.57 -4.77 14.16
N HIS A 55 6.95 -5.33 15.30
CA HIS A 55 7.98 -4.76 16.15
C HIS A 55 9.28 -4.90 15.35
N GLY A 56 9.67 -3.81 14.66
CA GLY A 56 11.05 -3.67 14.24
C GLY A 56 11.91 -3.89 15.47
N LYS A 57 12.83 -4.87 15.43
CA LYS A 57 13.85 -4.98 16.47
C LYS A 57 14.62 -3.67 16.46
N ASP A 58 14.29 -2.77 17.38
CA ASP A 58 15.00 -1.54 17.75
C ASP A 58 15.40 -0.62 16.58
N GLY A 59 15.04 0.67 16.64
CA GLY A 59 15.50 1.65 15.64
C GLY A 59 17.04 1.73 15.50
N GLN A 60 17.75 1.28 16.55
CA GLN A 60 19.21 1.18 16.60
C GLN A 60 19.80 -0.03 15.85
N ALA A 61 19.02 -1.06 15.49
CA ALA A 61 19.52 -2.22 14.77
C ALA A 61 19.90 -1.92 13.30
N ILE A 62 19.46 -0.77 12.77
CA ILE A 62 19.78 -0.31 11.41
C ILE A 62 21.08 0.53 11.38
N ILE A 63 21.48 1.12 12.51
CA ILE A 63 22.63 2.05 12.60
C ILE A 63 23.92 1.35 13.06
N ASN A 64 23.83 0.28 13.85
CA ASN A 64 24.99 -0.50 14.28
C ASN A 64 25.28 -1.64 13.29
N ILE A 65 26.07 -1.34 12.26
CA ILE A 65 26.82 -2.31 11.45
C ILE A 65 28.29 -2.22 11.84
#